data_AF-A0A257CHM8-F1
#
_entry.id   AF-A0A257CHM8-F1
#
_cell.length_a   1.000
_cell.length_b   1.000
_cell.length_c   1.000
_cell.angle_alpha   90.00
_cell.angle_beta   90.00
_cell.angle_gamma   90.00
#
_symmetry.space_group_name_H-M   'P 1'
#
loop_
_entity.id
_entity.type
_entity.pdbx_description
1 polymer ?
#
loop_
_entity_poly.entity_id
_entity_poly.type
_entity_poly.pdbx_seq_one_letter_code
_entity_poly.pdbx_strand_id
1 'polypeptide(L)'
;MNSSIDSTVHHLRQTLDALRDGQLQPEVVCARFRMASLQWPGLPARYGDVLERLLQPLDTATMIGEESCSFSRSDMLDALHQWLDHAAQLPRS
;
A
#
# COMPACT_ATOMS: atom_id res chain seq x y z
N MET A 1 -14.11 -12.01 14.44
CA MET A 1 -13.43 -12.03 13.13
C MET A 1 -13.15 -10.64 12.54
N ASN A 2 -13.48 -9.53 13.20
CA ASN A 2 -13.14 -8.17 12.71
C ASN A 2 -11.71 -7.71 13.05
N SER A 3 -11.11 -8.27 14.10
CA SER A 3 -9.79 -7.85 14.62
C SER A 3 -8.63 -8.16 13.68
N SER A 4 -8.74 -9.20 12.85
CA SER A 4 -7.65 -9.61 11.95
C SER A 4 -7.45 -8.62 10.80
N ILE A 5 -8.53 -8.11 10.19
CA ILE A 5 -8.44 -7.13 9.10
C ILE A 5 -8.02 -5.76 9.64
N ASP A 6 -8.56 -5.34 10.78
CA ASP A 6 -8.14 -4.11 11.45
C ASP A 6 -6.63 -4.13 11.78
N SER A 7 -6.12 -5.27 12.27
CA SER A 7 -4.68 -5.47 12.50
C SER A 7 -3.87 -5.42 11.20
N THR A 8 -4.36 -6.03 10.12
CA THR A 8 -3.72 -5.96 8.79
C THR A 8 -3.66 -4.52 8.29
N VAL A 9 -4.76 -3.76 8.40
CA VAL A 9 -4.81 -2.34 8.00
C VAL A 9 -3.81 -1.52 8.81
N HIS A 10 -3.79 -1.70 10.13
CA HIS A 10 -2.83 -1.03 11.00
C HIS A 10 -1.38 -1.36 10.60
N HIS A 11 -1.07 -2.63 10.34
CA HIS A 11 0.27 -3.06 9.94
C HIS A 11 0.70 -2.46 8.59
N LEU A 12 -0.21 -2.40 7.62
CA LEU A 12 0.06 -1.78 6.31
C LEU A 12 0.30 -0.27 6.44
N ARG A 13 -0.48 0.43 7.27
CA ARG A 13 -0.25 1.86 7.57
C ARG A 13 1.13 2.10 8.17
N GLN A 14 1.54 1.29 9.15
CA GLN A 14 2.88 1.38 9.73
C GLN A 14 4.00 1.13 8.71
N THR A 15 3.74 0.23 7.75
CA THR A 15 4.69 -0.07 6.67
C THR A 15 4.89 1.15 5.75
N LEU A 16 3.82 1.89 5.43
CA LEU A 16 3.89 3.10 4.62
C LEU A 16 4.60 4.24 5.36
N ASP A 17 4.37 4.39 6.66
CA ASP A 17 5.05 5.38 7.50
C ASP A 17 6.57 5.08 7.60
N ALA A 18 6.94 3.82 7.80
CA ALA A 18 8.33 3.41 7.80
C ALA A 18 9.03 3.62 6.43
N LEU A 19 8.33 3.47 5.32
CA LEU A 19 8.85 3.84 4.00
C LEU A 19 9.01 5.35 3.84
N ARG A 20 8.10 6.15 4.41
CA ARG A 20 8.20 7.61 4.43
C ARG A 20 9.44 8.09 5.19
N ASP A 21 9.73 7.47 6.33
CA ASP A 21 10.91 7.77 7.16
C ASP A 21 12.22 7.19 6.56
N GLY A 22 12.12 6.39 5.49
CA GLY A 22 13.28 5.73 4.89
C GLY A 22 13.79 4.52 5.68
N GLN A 23 13.02 4.03 6.65
CA GLN A 23 13.30 2.83 7.44
C GLN A 23 13.00 1.54 6.67
N LEU A 24 12.16 1.61 5.63
CA LEU A 24 11.80 0.48 4.77
C LEU A 24 12.07 0.76 3.31
N GLN A 25 12.40 -0.32 2.59
CA GLN A 25 12.50 -0.30 1.14
C GLN A 25 11.11 -0.44 0.51
N PRO A 26 10.85 0.25 -0.61
CA PRO A 26 9.56 0.18 -1.32
C PRO A 26 9.20 -1.23 -1.79
N GLU A 27 10.18 -2.07 -2.16
CA GLU A 27 9.94 -3.48 -2.53
C GLU A 27 9.25 -4.27 -1.39
N VAL A 28 9.65 -4.02 -0.14
CA VAL A 28 9.05 -4.64 1.05
C VAL A 28 7.60 -4.20 1.21
N VAL A 29 7.32 -2.92 0.95
CA VAL A 29 5.96 -2.37 0.97
C VAL A 29 5.10 -3.02 -0.11
N CYS A 30 5.58 -3.07 -1.35
CA CYS A 30 4.90 -3.73 -2.47
C CYS A 30 4.53 -5.19 -2.13
N ALA A 31 5.48 -5.96 -1.61
CA ALA A 31 5.24 -7.35 -1.23
C ALA A 31 4.17 -7.47 -0.14
N ARG A 32 4.24 -6.63 0.92
CA ARG A 32 3.26 -6.64 2.01
C ARG A 32 1.85 -6.30 1.54
N PHE A 33 1.70 -5.30 0.68
CA PHE A 33 0.41 -4.91 0.11
C PHE A 33 -0.19 -6.02 -0.76
N ARG A 34 0.61 -6.65 -1.62
CA ARG A 34 0.18 -7.79 -2.44
C ARG A 34 -0.24 -8.98 -1.59
N MET A 35 0.51 -9.33 -0.55
CA MET A 35 0.14 -10.42 0.35
C MET A 35 -1.17 -10.12 1.10
N ALA A 36 -1.32 -8.90 1.60
CA ALA A 36 -2.52 -8.50 2.32
C ALA A 36 -3.77 -8.47 1.43
N SER A 37 -3.65 -8.04 0.16
CA SER A 37 -4.78 -8.03 -0.78
C SER A 37 -5.25 -9.44 -1.13
N LEU A 38 -4.34 -10.41 -1.26
CA LEU A 38 -4.67 -11.83 -1.46
C LEU A 38 -5.42 -12.44 -0.26
N GLN A 39 -5.12 -11.97 0.95
CA GLN A 39 -5.77 -12.43 2.18
C GLN A 39 -7.02 -11.61 2.53
N TRP A 40 -7.40 -10.63 1.71
CA TRP A 40 -8.50 -9.71 1.99
C TRP A 40 -9.84 -10.28 1.51
N PRO A 41 -10.72 -10.74 2.42
CA PRO A 41 -12.00 -11.33 2.04
C PRO A 41 -12.94 -10.25 1.48
N GLY A 42 -13.54 -10.51 0.33
CA GLY A 42 -14.48 -9.60 -0.32
C GLY A 42 -13.84 -8.46 -1.12
N LEU A 43 -12.52 -8.48 -1.34
CA LEU A 43 -11.84 -7.50 -2.18
C LEU A 43 -12.20 -7.72 -3.67
N PRO A 44 -12.82 -6.74 -4.36
CA PRO A 44 -13.14 -6.86 -5.78
C PRO A 44 -11.86 -6.88 -6.64
N ALA A 45 -11.88 -7.60 -7.76
CA ALA A 45 -10.72 -7.67 -8.68
C ALA A 45 -10.21 -6.30 -9.14
N ARG A 46 -11.11 -5.32 -9.35
CA ARG A 46 -10.76 -3.92 -9.66
C ARG A 46 -9.90 -3.23 -8.60
N TYR A 47 -10.03 -3.60 -7.33
CA TYR A 47 -9.18 -3.04 -6.27
C TYR A 47 -7.76 -3.59 -6.38
N GLY A 48 -7.60 -4.86 -6.75
CA GLY A 48 -6.29 -5.46 -7.04
C GLY A 48 -5.61 -4.77 -8.22
N ASP A 49 -6.34 -4.47 -9.29
CA ASP A 49 -5.80 -3.73 -10.45
C ASP A 49 -5.32 -2.32 -10.06
N VAL A 50 -6.13 -1.58 -9.30
CA VAL A 50 -5.74 -0.25 -8.79
C VAL A 50 -4.51 -0.36 -7.89
N LEU A 51 -4.46 -1.36 -7.01
CA LEU A 51 -3.30 -1.58 -6.15
C LEU A 51 -2.03 -1.80 -6.97
N GLU A 52 -2.05 -2.69 -7.95
CA GLU A 52 -0.90 -2.98 -8.80
C GLU A 52 -0.43 -1.71 -9.55
N ARG A 53 -1.37 -0.87 -10.01
CA ARG A 53 -1.05 0.41 -10.64
C ARG A 53 -0.38 1.41 -9.70
N LEU A 54 -0.68 1.37 -8.40
CA LEU A 54 -0.03 2.20 -7.38
C LEU A 54 1.35 1.64 -6.99
N LEU A 55 1.53 0.32 -7.03
CA LEU A 55 2.79 -0.34 -6.68
C LEU A 55 3.84 -0.24 -7.81
N GLN A 56 3.42 -0.26 -9.08
CA GLN A 56 4.30 -0.13 -10.25
C GLN A 56 5.26 1.08 -10.21
N PRO A 57 4.79 2.32 -9.98
CA PRO A 57 5.67 3.49 -9.90
C PRO A 57 6.54 3.46 -8.65
N LEU A 58 6.08 2.83 -7.56
CA LEU A 58 6.86 2.69 -6.33
C LEU A 58 8.07 1.76 -6.52
N ASP A 59 7.87 0.66 -7.24
CA ASP A 59 8.93 -0.27 -7.65
C ASP A 59 9.95 0.42 -8.56
N THR A 60 9.47 1.21 -9.53
CA THR A 60 10.33 1.94 -10.48
C THR A 60 11.07 3.12 -9.83
N ALA A 61 10.47 3.77 -8.82
CA ALA A 61 11.06 4.90 -8.11
C ALA A 61 12.31 4.53 -7.31
N THR A 62 12.59 3.24 -7.07
CA THR A 62 13.88 2.77 -6.54
C THR A 62 15.04 3.01 -7.49
N MET A 63 14.79 2.95 -8.80
CA MET A 63 15.82 2.96 -9.83
C MET A 63 16.15 4.37 -10.36
N ILE A 64 15.35 5.39 -10.02
CA ILE A 64 15.51 6.76 -10.55
C ILE A 64 15.99 7.68 -9.42
N GLY A 65 17.24 8.10 -9.51
CA GLY A 65 18.03 8.77 -8.46
C GLY A 65 17.41 9.98 -7.76
N GLU A 66 17.54 9.91 -6.43
CA GLU A 66 17.66 10.87 -5.31
C GLU A 66 17.15 12.32 -5.34
N GLU A 67 16.82 12.99 -6.44
CA GLU A 67 16.49 14.46 -6.36
C GLU A 67 15.03 14.82 -6.69
N SER A 68 14.28 13.95 -7.37
CA SER A 68 12.90 14.26 -7.79
C SER A 68 11.80 13.67 -6.89
N CYS A 69 12.16 13.01 -5.79
CA CYS A 69 11.29 12.00 -5.18
C CYS A 69 10.51 12.46 -3.93
N SER A 70 10.83 13.55 -3.25
CA SER A 70 10.16 13.86 -1.96
C SER A 70 8.66 14.20 -2.12
N PHE A 71 8.32 14.98 -3.15
CA PHE A 71 6.92 15.35 -3.44
C PHE A 71 6.14 14.19 -4.08
N SER A 72 6.67 13.57 -5.15
CA SER A 72 6.00 12.45 -5.82
C SER A 72 5.90 11.19 -4.95
N ARG A 73 6.86 10.94 -4.04
CA ARG A 73 6.78 9.84 -3.06
C ARG A 73 5.68 10.08 -2.03
N SER A 74 5.55 11.32 -1.54
CA SER A 74 4.51 11.64 -0.57
C SER A 74 3.11 11.48 -1.17
N ASP A 75 2.91 11.89 -2.42
CA ASP A 75 1.66 11.70 -3.16
C ASP A 75 1.35 10.21 -3.41
N MET A 76 2.36 9.42 -3.82
CA MET A 76 2.20 7.96 -3.97
C MET A 76 1.83 7.26 -2.65
N LEU A 77 2.47 7.64 -1.54
CA LEU A 77 2.14 7.10 -0.22
C LEU A 77 0.73 7.49 0.21
N ASP A 78 0.29 8.71 -0.10
CA ASP A 78 -1.06 9.17 0.19
C ASP A 78 -2.11 8.40 -0.62
N ALA A 79 -1.86 8.17 -1.91
CA ALA A 79 -2.72 7.34 -2.76
C ALA A 79 -2.85 5.89 -2.24
N LEU A 80 -1.76 5.30 -1.72
CA LEU A 80 -1.80 3.98 -1.07
C LEU A 80 -2.58 4.01 0.25
N HIS A 81 -2.44 5.07 1.05
CA HIS A 81 -3.24 5.29 2.26
C HIS A 81 -4.74 5.34 1.94
N GLN A 82 -5.12 6.11 0.92
CA GLN A 82 -6.52 6.25 0.48
C GLN A 82 -7.08 4.92 -0.01
N TRP A 83 -6.32 4.18 -0.83
CA TRP A 83 -6.72 2.84 -1.29
C TRP A 83 -6.97 1.90 -0.12
N LEU A 84 -6.08 1.90 0.87
CA LEU A 84 -6.19 1.05 2.06
C LEU A 84 -7.42 1.40 2.91
N ASP A 85 -7.71 2.69 3.07
CA ASP A 85 -8.90 3.15 3.78
C ASP A 85 -10.18 2.70 3.05
N HIS A 86 -10.22 2.83 1.72
CA HIS A 86 -11.35 2.34 0.93
C HIS A 86 -11.51 0.82 1.05
N ALA A 87 -10.41 0.06 0.97
CA ALA A 87 -10.44 -1.37 1.16
C ALA A 87 -10.98 -1.76 2.55
N ALA A 88 -10.58 -1.05 3.61
CA ALA A 88 -11.05 -1.23 4.99
C ALA A 88 -12.57 -1.05 5.15
N GLN A 89 -13.16 -0.17 4.35
CA GLN A 89 -14.59 0.14 4.35
C GLN A 89 -15.44 -0.81 3.47
N LEU A 90 -14.81 -1.67 2.66
CA LEU A 90 -15.57 -2.57 1.78
C LEU A 90 -16.47 -3.53 2.56
N PRO A 91 -17.70 -3.77 2.06
CA PRO A 91 -18.64 -4.69 2.68
C PRO A 91 -18.07 -6.12 2.66
N ARG A 92 -17.88 -6.67 3.85
CA ARG A 92 -17.42 -8.05 4.07
C ARG A 92 -18.62 -8.98 3.83
N SER A 93 -18.84 -9.38 2.59
CA SER A 93 -19.99 -10.20 2.16
C SER A 93 -19.62 -11.68 2.13
#